data_AF-A0A1N7BD32-F1
#
_entry.id   AF-A0A1N7BD32-F1
#
_cell.length_a   1.000
_cell.length_b   1.000
_cell.length_c   1.000
_cell.angle_alpha   90.00
_cell.angle_beta   90.00
_cell.angle_gamma   90.00
#
_symmetry.space_group_name_H-M   'P 1'
#
loop_
_entity.id
_entity.type
_entity.pdbx_description
1 polymer ?
#
loop_
_entity_poly.entity_id
_entity_poly.type
_entity_poly.pdbx_seq_one_letter_code
_entity_poly.pdbx_strand_id
1 'polypeptide(L)' 'MAMPSSSTVIGVDVAKAELVIYRQDLDQLKTHANDKAGCAQLLKTL' A
#
# COMPACT_ATOMS: atom_id res chain seq x y z
N MET A 1 13.58 22.04 -9.64
CA MET A 1 13.77 20.65 -9.17
C MET A 1 12.40 20.11 -8.82
N ALA A 2 11.85 19.18 -9.61
CA ALA A 2 10.61 18.49 -9.23
C ALA A 2 11.01 17.35 -8.29
N MET A 3 10.42 17.30 -7.09
CA MET A 3 10.52 16.12 -6.24
C MET A 3 9.83 14.96 -6.98
N PRO A 4 10.45 13.77 -7.09
CA PRO A 4 9.77 12.62 -7.65
C PRO A 4 8.57 12.29 -6.73
N SER A 5 7.36 12.55 -7.20
CA SER A 5 6.15 12.09 -6.54
C SER A 5 6.00 10.59 -6.81
N SER A 6 6.36 9.74 -5.85
CA SER A 6 5.96 8.34 -5.90
C SER A 6 4.45 8.27 -5.64
N SER A 7 3.71 7.70 -6.59
CA SER A 7 2.30 7.38 -6.39
C SER A 7 2.21 6.01 -5.74
N THR A 8 1.56 5.96 -4.58
CA THR A 8 1.16 4.70 -3.95
C THR A 8 -0.35 4.53 -4.13
N VAL A 9 -0.74 3.41 -4.73
CA VAL A 9 -2.15 3.02 -4.87
C VAL A 9 -2.46 1.94 -3.85
N ILE A 10 -3.54 2.14 -3.09
CA ILE A 10 -4.04 1.17 -2.12
C ILE A 10 -5.39 0.65 -2.62
N GLY A 11 -5.45 -0.65 -2.87
CA GLY A 11 -6.67 -1.40 -3.17
C GLY A 11 -7.03 -2.35 -2.03
N VAL A 12 -8.25 -2.90 -2.10
CA VAL A 12 -8.73 -3.93 -1.19
C VAL A 12 -9.13 -5.14 -2.04
N ASP A 13 -8.52 -6.30 -1.78
CA ASP A 13 -9.02 -7.57 -2.28
C ASP A 13 -10.12 -8.06 -1.34
N VAL A 14 -11.36 -7.92 -1.80
CA VAL A 14 -12.56 -8.26 -1.02
C VAL A 14 -12.72 -9.78 -0.86
N ALA A 15 -12.23 -10.58 -1.82
CA ALA A 15 -12.37 -12.04 -1.76
C ALA A 15 -11.47 -12.66 -0.68
N LYS A 16 -10.32 -12.03 -0.41
CA LYS A 16 -9.35 -12.48 0.57
C LYS A 16 -9.30 -11.64 1.85
N ALA A 17 -10.08 -10.55 1.90
CA ALA A 17 -10.08 -9.58 2.99
C ALA A 17 -8.66 -9.06 3.30
N GLU A 18 -7.92 -8.65 2.28
CA GLU A 18 -6.57 -8.12 2.40
C GLU A 18 -6.41 -6.80 1.64
N LEU A 19 -5.42 -6.00 2.03
CA LEU A 19 -5.03 -4.79 1.33
C LEU A 19 -4.01 -5.12 0.26
N VAL A 20 -4.13 -4.48 -0.90
CA VAL A 20 -3.19 -4.60 -2.01
C VAL A 20 -2.54 -3.23 -2.21
N ILE A 21 -1.22 -3.17 -2.12
CA ILE A 21 -0.45 -1.93 -2.18
C ILE A 21 0.43 -1.99 -3.41
N TYR A 22 0.25 -1.02 -4.31
CA TYR A 22 1.09 -0.85 -5.48
C TYR A 22 1.93 0.42 -5.33
N ARG A 23 3.25 0.27 -5.39
CA ARG A 23 4.22 1.38 -5.43
C ARG A 23 4.75 1.52 -6.84
N GLN A 24 4.35 2.60 -7.52
CA GLN A 24 4.67 2.81 -8.93
C GLN A 24 6.17 3.06 -9.17
N ASP A 25 6.87 3.69 -8.21
CA ASP A 25 8.31 3.96 -8.29
C ASP A 25 9.17 2.70 -8.20
N LEU A 26 8.68 1.68 -7.49
CA LEU A 26 9.37 0.40 -7.30
C LEU A 26 8.82 -0.71 -8.20
N ASP A 27 7.77 -0.41 -8.99
CA ASP A 27 6.94 -1.39 -9.70
C ASP A 27 6.59 -2.61 -8.84
N GLN A 28 6.21 -2.34 -7.58
CA GLN A 28 6.07 -3.36 -6.56
C GLN A 28 4.62 -3.50 -6.10
N LEU A 29 4.11 -4.72 -6.17
CA LEU A 29 2.82 -5.12 -5.60
C LEU A 29 3.06 -5.91 -4.31
N LYS A 30 2.42 -5.49 -3.22
CA LYS A 30 2.43 -6.20 -1.93
C LYS A 30 1.01 -6.40 -1.44
N THR A 31 0.80 -7.48 -0.69
CA THR A 31 -0.42 -7.64 0.10
C THR A 31 -0.15 -7.42 1.58
N HIS A 32 -1.16 -6.96 2.31
CA HIS A 32 -1.10 -6.72 3.73
C HIS A 32 -2.40 -7.22 4.38
N ALA A 33 -2.28 -7.88 5.53
CA ALA A 33 -3.44 -8.36 6.26
C ALA A 33 -4.36 -7.19 6.63
N ASN A 34 -5.68 -7.40 6.55
CA ASN A 34 -6.64 -6.41 7.00
C ASN A 34 -6.78 -6.46 8.53
N ASP A 35 -5.78 -5.94 9.24
CA ASP A 35 -5.81 -5.79 10.68
C ASP A 35 -5.50 -4.34 11.08
N LYS A 36 -6.19 -3.84 12.10
CA LYS A 36 -6.11 -2.42 12.48
C LYS A 36 -4.69 -1.98 12.85
N ALA A 37 -3.90 -2.84 13.49
CA ALA A 37 -2.56 -2.49 13.96
C ALA A 37 -1.56 -2.44 12.81
N GLY A 38 -1.56 -3.45 11.94
CA GLY A 38 -0.78 -3.53 10.72
C GLY A 38 -1.07 -2.36 9.79
N CYS A 39 -2.35 -2.08 9.52
CA CYS A 39 -2.76 -0.94 8.71
C CYS A 39 -2.28 0.40 9.27
N ALA A 40 -2.41 0.62 10.58
CA ALA A 40 -1.96 1.85 11.22
C ALA A 40 -0.43 2.03 11.12
N GLN A 41 0.33 0.94 11.15
CA GLN A 41 1.78 0.97 10.97
C GLN A 41 2.15 1.20 9.49
N LEU A 42 1.48 0.51 8.57
CA LEU A 42 1.66 0.68 7.14
C LEU A 42 1.47 2.15 6.72
N LEU A 43 0.37 2.78 7.13
CA LEU A 43 0.05 4.17 6.80
C LEU A 43 1.08 5.20 7.28
N LYS A 44 1.92 4.85 8.27
CA LYS A 44 3.04 5.70 8.72
C LYS A 44 4.28 5.60 7.83
N THR A 45 4.35 4.58 6.98
CA THR A 45 5.52 4.24 6.15
C THR A 45 5.26 4.40 4.65
N LEU A 46 4.02 4.72 4.28
CA LEU A 46 3.63 5.16 2.95
C LEU A 46 3.87 6.66 2.82
#